data_AF-A0A0R2WD42-F1
#
_entry.id   AF-A0A0R2WD42-F1
#
_cell.length_a   1.000
_cell.length_b   1.000
_cell.length_c   1.000
_cell.angle_alpha   90.00
_cell.angle_beta   90.00
_cell.angle_gamma   90.00
#
_symmetry.space_group_name_H-M   'P 1'
#
loop_
_entity.id
_entity.type
_entity.pdbx_description
1 polymer ?
#
loop_
_entity_poly.entity_id
_entity_poly.type
_entity_poly.pdbx_seq_one_letter_code
_entity_poly.pdbx_strand_id
1 'polypeptide(L)' 'MTVVVGHDSAKTRKILVAGGLSAAYYSIPAAEAAGLGTFSRLPAALKVVLENMLRYEDGKTVSFRRYSRL' A
#
# COMPACT_ATOMS: atom_id res chain seq x y z
N MET A 1 -8.81 -19.99 6.48
CA MET A 1 -7.53 -19.69 5.78
C MET A 1 -7.07 -18.32 6.23
N THR A 2 -6.02 -18.23 7.05
CA THR A 2 -5.50 -16.96 7.57
C THR A 2 -4.70 -16.26 6.46
N VAL A 3 -5.25 -15.17 5.93
CA VAL A 3 -4.51 -14.32 5.00
C VAL A 3 -3.44 -13.60 5.82
N VAL A 4 -2.17 -14.00 5.62
CA VAL A 4 -1.02 -13.31 6.21
C VAL A 4 -0.84 -11.99 5.45
N VAL A 5 -1.06 -10.88 6.12
CA VAL A 5 -0.78 -9.53 5.59
C VAL A 5 0.67 -9.14 5.90
N GLY A 6 1.25 -8.29 5.05
CA GLY A 6 2.62 -7.78 5.21
C GLY A 6 2.80 -6.89 6.45
N HIS A 7 4.04 -6.43 6.65
CA HIS A 7 4.47 -5.61 7.79
C HIS A 7 3.89 -4.19 7.82
N ASP A 8 3.32 -3.70 6.71
CA ASP A 8 2.82 -2.32 6.55
C ASP A 8 3.85 -1.27 7.00
N SER A 9 5.11 -1.44 6.60
CA SER A 9 6.21 -0.55 7.01
C SER A 9 5.98 0.93 6.63
N ALA A 10 5.15 1.17 5.61
CA ALA A 10 4.77 2.51 5.14
C ALA A 10 3.53 3.10 5.86
N LYS A 11 2.93 2.40 6.84
CA LYS A 11 1.74 2.83 7.59
C LYS A 11 0.57 3.25 6.69
N THR A 12 0.36 2.49 5.62
CA THR A 12 -0.61 2.82 4.56
C THR A 12 -1.98 2.20 4.79
N ARG A 13 -2.09 1.25 5.73
CA ARG A 13 -3.35 0.62 6.13
C ARG A 13 -4.31 1.64 6.75
N LYS A 14 -5.53 1.67 6.23
CA LYS A 14 -6.66 2.45 6.73
C LYS A 14 -7.87 1.56 6.94
N ILE A 15 -8.79 1.99 7.79
CA ILE A 15 -10.05 1.31 8.04
C ILE A 15 -11.15 2.20 7.48
N LEU A 16 -11.94 1.66 6.56
CA LEU A 16 -13.18 2.27 6.09
C LEU A 16 -14.34 1.65 6.86
N VAL A 17 -15.11 2.49 7.55
CA VAL A 17 -16.36 2.07 8.17
C VAL A 17 -17.51 2.57 7.30
N ALA A 18 -18.27 1.66 6.73
CA ALA A 18 -19.42 1.97 5.88
C ALA A 18 -20.57 1.02 6.20
N GLY A 19 -21.76 1.57 6.49
CA GLY A 19 -22.96 0.77 6.74
C GLY A 19 -22.85 -0.22 7.91
N GLY A 20 -22.03 0.08 8.92
CA GLY A 20 -21.77 -0.83 10.06
C GLY A 20 -20.73 -1.92 9.80
N LEU A 21 -20.12 -1.95 8.61
CA LEU A 21 -19.04 -2.86 8.25
C LEU A 21 -17.71 -2.12 8.25
N SER A 22 -16.68 -2.76 8.82
CA SER A 22 -15.31 -2.26 8.84
C SER A 22 -14.46 -3.04 7.84
N ALA A 23 -13.96 -2.35 6.81
CA ALA A 23 -13.05 -2.92 5.82
C ALA A 23 -11.67 -2.27 5.95
N ALA A 24 -10.61 -3.09 6.03
CA ALA A 24 -9.24 -2.59 5.95
C ALA A 24 -8.81 -2.46 4.49
N TYR A 25 -8.24 -1.33 4.12
CA TYR A 25 -7.72 -1.07 2.78
C TYR A 25 -6.35 -0.36 2.85
N TYR A 26 -5.53 -0.49 1.82
CA TYR A 26 -4.24 0.19 1.73
C TYR A 26 -4.39 1.45 0.86
N SER A 27 -4.14 2.61 1.46
CA SER A 27 -4.41 3.90 0.83
C SER A 27 -3.25 4.34 -0.05
N ILE A 28 -3.51 4.53 -1.35
CA ILE A 28 -2.53 5.09 -2.30
C ILE A 28 -2.09 6.50 -1.90
N PRO A 29 -2.98 7.43 -1.48
CA PRO A 29 -2.55 8.72 -0.93
C PRO A 29 -1.62 8.60 0.29
N ALA A 30 -1.85 7.62 1.16
CA ALA A 30 -0.95 7.38 2.29
C ALA A 30 0.42 6.88 1.81
N ALA A 31 0.45 6.10 0.72
CA ALA A 31 1.69 5.68 0.08
C ALA A 31 2.46 6.86 -0.55
N GLU A 32 1.77 7.81 -1.20
CA GLU A 32 2.39 9.05 -1.69
C GLU A 32 2.96 9.87 -0.52
N ALA A 33 2.20 10.01 0.57
CA ALA A 33 2.64 10.72 1.77
C ALA A 33 3.83 10.04 2.48
N ALA A 34 3.94 8.72 2.41
CA ALA A 34 5.11 7.97 2.88
C ALA A 34 6.36 8.19 1.99
N GLY A 35 6.19 8.88 0.85
CA GLY A 35 7.26 9.17 -0.10
C GLY A 35 7.60 8.00 -1.01
N LEU A 36 6.63 7.13 -1.29
CA LEU A 36 6.77 6.04 -2.27
C LEU A 36 6.75 6.55 -3.72
N GLY A 37 6.37 7.80 -3.95
CA GLY A 37 6.35 8.46 -5.26
C GLY A 37 5.01 9.16 -5.52
N THR A 38 4.88 9.73 -6.71
CA THR A 38 3.63 10.35 -7.18
C THR A 38 2.90 9.38 -8.10
N PHE A 39 1.79 8.84 -7.63
CA PHE A 39 0.95 7.84 -8.30
C PHE A 39 -0.22 8.47 -9.09
N SER A 40 -0.34 9.79 -9.05
CA SER A 40 -1.36 10.56 -9.78
C SER A 40 -1.40 10.25 -11.30
N ARG A 41 -0.25 9.99 -11.93
CA ARG A 41 -0.14 9.70 -13.38
C ARG A 41 -0.25 8.21 -13.74
N LEU A 42 -0.42 7.31 -12.76
CA LEU A 42 -0.54 5.88 -13.04
C LEU A 42 -1.93 5.53 -13.62
N PRO A 43 -1.98 4.70 -14.68
CA PRO A 43 -3.20 4.04 -15.13
C PRO A 43 -3.87 3.26 -14.00
N ALA A 44 -5.21 3.17 -14.02
CA ALA A 44 -6.00 2.54 -12.96
C ALA A 44 -5.58 1.08 -12.66
N ALA A 45 -5.21 0.31 -13.69
CA ALA A 45 -4.73 -1.06 -13.52
C ALA A 45 -3.45 -1.16 -12.67
N LEU A 46 -2.50 -0.23 -12.86
CA LEU A 46 -1.24 -0.24 -12.09
C LEU A 46 -1.45 0.20 -10.64
N LYS A 47 -2.46 1.05 -10.38
CA LYS A 47 -2.86 1.44 -9.02
C LYS A 47 -3.39 0.25 -8.22
N VAL A 48 -4.15 -0.65 -8.86
CA VAL A 48 -4.66 -1.88 -8.22
C VAL A 48 -3.50 -2.82 -7.88
N VAL A 49 -2.57 -3.02 -8.81
CA VAL A 49 -1.39 -3.86 -8.56
C VAL A 49 -0.54 -3.26 -7.44
N LEU A 50 -0.34 -1.94 -7.42
CA LEU A 50 0.39 -1.24 -6.36
C LEU A 50 -0.26 -1.45 -4.98
N GLU A 51 -1.58 -1.27 -4.87
CA GLU A 51 -2.31 -1.51 -3.62
C GLU A 51 -2.12 -2.96 -3.15
N ASN A 52 -2.20 -3.90 -4.08
CA ASN A 52 -1.95 -5.30 -3.77
C ASN A 52 -0.51 -5.53 -3.28
N MET A 53 0.50 -4.89 -3.90
CA MET A 53 1.89 -4.99 -3.44
C MET A 53 2.07 -4.40 -2.05
N LEU A 54 1.40 -3.28 -1.71
CA LEU A 54 1.43 -2.69 -0.37
C LEU A 54 0.84 -3.64 0.69
N ARG A 55 -0.19 -4.42 0.33
CA ARG A 55 -0.79 -5.42 1.21
C ARG A 55 0.16 -6.57 1.57
N TYR A 56 1.11 -6.88 0.69
CA TYR A 56 2.04 -8.00 0.84
C TYR A 56 3.50 -7.56 1.04
N GLU A 57 3.72 -6.35 1.56
CA GLU A 57 5.04 -5.87 1.92
C GLU A 57 5.64 -6.74 3.04
N ASP A 58 6.57 -7.62 2.68
CA ASP A 58 7.14 -8.66 3.55
C ASP A 58 8.66 -8.49 3.74
N GLY A 59 9.25 -7.42 3.17
CA GLY A 59 10.69 -7.16 3.20
C GLY A 59 11.53 -8.16 2.40
N LYS A 60 10.91 -9.15 1.72
CA LYS A 60 11.60 -10.29 1.08
C LYS A 60 11.21 -10.42 -0.39
N THR A 61 9.91 -10.44 -0.68
CA THR A 61 9.30 -10.46 -2.01
C THR A 61 8.95 -9.03 -2.46
N VAL A 62 8.44 -8.23 -1.52
CA VAL A 62 8.13 -6.81 -1.74
C VAL A 62 8.84 -6.03 -0.65
N SER A 63 9.82 -5.22 -1.04
CA SER A 63 10.63 -4.40 -0.13
C SER A 63 10.56 -2.92 -0.50
N PHE A 64 10.49 -2.05 0.51
CA PHE A 64 10.57 -0.61 0.32
C PHE A 64 12.03 -0.20 0.10
N ARG A 65 12.48 -0.15 -1.15
CA ARG A 65 13.81 0.37 -1.48
C ARG A 65 13.74 1.84 -1.85
N ARG A 66 14.03 2.70 -0.87
CA ARG A 66 14.19 4.14 -1.10
C ARG A 66 15.49 4.36 -1.88
N TYR A 67 15.39 4.58 -3.19
CA TYR A 67 16.53 5.01 -3.97
C TYR A 67 16.80 6.49 -3.70
N SER A 68 17.67 6.75 -2.73
CA SER A 68 18.34 8.03 -2.55
C SER A 68 19.31 8.21 -3.71
N ARG A 69 18.92 8.96 -4.75
CA ARG A 69 19.88 9.47 -5.74
C ARG A 69 20.63 10.65 -5.13
N LEU A 70 21.96 10.52 -5.08
CA LEU A 70 22.89 11.64 -5.19
C LEU A 70 22.65 12.38 -6.52
#